data_AF-X1E3N7-F1
#
_entry.id   AF-X1E3N7-F1
#
_cell.length_a   1.000
_cell.length_b   1.000
_cell.length_c   1.000
_cell.angle_alpha   90.00
_cell.angle_beta   90.00
_cell.angle_gamma   90.00
#
_symmetry.space_group_name_H-M   'P 1'
#
loop_
_entity.id
_entity.type
_entity.pdbx_description
1 polymer ?
#
loop_
_entity_poly.entity_id
_entity_poly.type
_entity_poly.pdbx_seq_one_letter_code
_entity_poly.pdbx_strand_id
1 'polypeptide(L)'
;AGFEKYYQIVKCFRDEDLRADRAPEFTQLDMEMSFADRDNIFNLVEEMFAYIFDKLFNIKIKIPFIKMDYQEAISRYGTDKPDLRFGMEIINLTEIFQKSSFKVFGEVIQNEGEICAIKVESDEEFSRKKIDDLQLFITSFGAKGISYIKIKEGKDFQSSIAKFLSPEEIEKVKLKTNANPGDFILIVAEQEKVVYEALGNLRLKLANDLNFINHDKKEFNFLWVTNFPLLEYNPEEKRYEAVHHPFTAPLDEDIRLLDTNPLKVRSKAYDLVLNGNEIGGGSIRIHNTD
;
A
#
# COMPACT_ATOMS: atom_id res chain seq x y z
N ALA A 1 25.17 21.56 -18.17
CA ALA A 1 26.13 20.58 -18.71
C ALA A 1 25.77 20.09 -20.12
N GLY A 2 24.50 20.18 -20.55
CA GLY A 2 24.10 19.90 -21.94
C GLY A 2 23.99 18.42 -22.30
N PHE A 3 24.23 17.50 -21.37
CA PHE A 3 24.00 16.08 -21.57
C PHE A 3 22.50 15.77 -21.57
N GLU A 4 22.03 15.09 -22.61
CA GLU A 4 20.61 14.78 -22.76
C GLU A 4 20.20 13.52 -22.00
N LYS A 5 21.03 12.47 -22.01
CA LYS A 5 20.79 11.21 -21.30
C LYS A 5 22.05 10.81 -20.56
N TYR A 6 21.90 10.47 -19.28
CA TYR A 6 22.99 10.09 -18.40
C TYR A 6 22.60 8.82 -17.63
N TYR A 7 23.57 7.97 -17.37
CA TYR A 7 23.44 6.92 -16.37
C TYR A 7 24.80 6.62 -15.71
N GLN A 8 24.77 6.05 -14.52
CA GLN A 8 25.97 5.57 -13.83
C GLN A 8 25.62 4.42 -12.88
N ILE A 9 26.45 3.38 -12.85
CA ILE A 9 26.42 2.40 -11.76
C ILE A 9 27.33 2.94 -10.66
N VAL A 10 26.73 3.48 -9.60
CA VAL A 10 27.42 4.32 -8.60
C VAL A 10 27.23 3.78 -7.19
N LYS A 11 28.23 4.00 -6.34
CA LYS A 11 28.16 3.73 -4.91
C LYS A 11 27.47 4.87 -4.18
N CYS A 12 26.48 4.53 -3.37
CA CYS A 12 25.72 5.45 -2.55
C CYS A 12 25.96 5.11 -1.08
N PHE A 13 25.97 6.15 -0.24
CA PHE A 13 26.26 6.05 1.18
C PHE A 13 25.12 6.67 1.98
N ARG A 14 24.58 5.96 2.97
CA ARG A 14 23.55 6.46 3.90
C ARG A 14 23.89 6.02 5.31
N ASP A 15 23.95 6.98 6.23
CA ASP A 15 24.18 6.73 7.65
C ASP A 15 22.84 6.55 8.37
N GLU A 16 22.21 5.39 8.14
CA GLU A 16 20.92 4.99 8.71
C GLU A 16 21.04 3.65 9.44
N ASP A 17 20.09 3.37 10.34
CA ASP A 17 19.98 2.06 10.99
C ASP A 17 19.85 0.93 9.95
N LEU A 18 20.65 -0.12 10.16
CA LEU A 18 20.65 -1.30 9.30
C LEU A 18 19.30 -2.04 9.39
N ARG A 19 18.81 -2.45 8.24
CA ARG A 19 17.66 -3.35 8.09
C ARG A 19 18.04 -4.49 7.16
N ALA A 20 17.18 -5.51 7.06
CA ALA A 20 17.46 -6.66 6.19
C ALA A 20 17.74 -6.26 4.72
N ASP A 21 17.16 -5.14 4.27
CA ASP A 21 17.29 -4.55 2.94
C ASP A 21 18.11 -3.24 2.92
N ARG A 22 18.73 -2.82 4.04
CA ARG A 22 19.48 -1.55 4.14
C ARG A 22 20.91 -1.76 4.61
N ALA A 23 21.85 -1.32 3.77
CA ALA A 23 23.27 -1.30 4.03
C ALA A 23 23.79 0.16 4.00
N PRO A 24 24.88 0.49 4.73
CA PRO A 24 25.39 1.85 4.78
C PRO A 24 26.06 2.25 3.47
N GLU A 25 26.51 1.26 2.70
CA GLU A 25 26.97 1.37 1.33
C GLU A 25 26.13 0.45 0.44
N PHE A 26 25.59 0.99 -0.65
CA PHE A 26 24.84 0.23 -1.65
C PHE A 26 25.13 0.76 -3.06
N THR A 27 24.66 0.06 -4.09
CA THR A 27 24.92 0.41 -5.50
C THR A 27 23.62 0.75 -6.19
N GLN A 28 23.59 1.87 -6.91
CA GLN A 28 22.44 2.28 -7.71
C GLN A 28 22.83 2.33 -9.19
N LEU A 29 21.87 1.99 -10.05
CA LEU A 29 21.86 2.44 -11.44
C LEU A 29 21.17 3.81 -11.44
N ASP A 30 21.98 4.86 -11.36
CA ASP A 30 21.53 6.25 -11.42
C ASP A 30 21.27 6.62 -12.89
N MET A 31 20.16 7.28 -13.19
CA MET A 31 19.71 7.60 -14.55
C MET A 31 19.02 8.96 -14.59
N GLU A 32 19.36 9.79 -15.57
CA GLU A 32 18.74 11.11 -15.74
C GLU A 32 18.52 11.39 -17.24
N MET A 33 17.41 12.06 -17.57
CA MET A 33 17.07 12.45 -18.94
C MET A 33 16.56 13.89 -18.99
N SER A 34 17.08 14.67 -19.94
CA SER A 34 16.58 16.00 -20.26
C SER A 34 15.40 15.91 -21.22
N PHE A 35 14.48 16.88 -21.14
CA PHE A 35 13.29 16.98 -22.03
C PHE A 35 12.41 15.72 -22.04
N ALA A 36 12.41 14.98 -20.93
CA ALA A 36 11.64 13.75 -20.76
C ALA A 36 10.46 13.96 -19.80
N ASP A 37 9.35 13.28 -20.09
CA ASP A 37 8.24 13.08 -19.16
C ASP A 37 8.33 11.71 -18.45
N ARG A 38 7.35 11.42 -17.60
CA ARG A 38 7.30 10.14 -16.87
C ARG A 38 7.19 8.94 -17.81
N ASP A 39 6.42 9.05 -18.90
CA ASP A 39 6.21 7.94 -19.80
C ASP A 39 7.48 7.60 -20.59
N ASN A 40 8.32 8.60 -20.90
CA ASN A 40 9.65 8.34 -21.47
C ASN A 40 10.52 7.51 -20.52
N ILE A 41 10.52 7.82 -19.22
CA ILE A 41 11.27 7.06 -18.20
C ILE A 41 10.69 5.66 -18.02
N PHE A 42 9.37 5.54 -17.90
CA PHE A 42 8.70 4.25 -17.72
C PHE A 42 9.00 3.31 -18.88
N ASN A 43 8.84 3.76 -20.12
CA ASN A 43 9.13 2.93 -21.29
C ASN A 43 10.60 2.47 -21.31
N LEU A 44 11.55 3.36 -21.02
CA LEU A 44 12.97 3.02 -20.98
C LEU A 44 13.28 1.94 -19.92
N VAL A 45 12.75 2.12 -18.71
CA VAL A 45 12.99 1.19 -17.60
C VAL A 45 12.29 -0.15 -17.85
N GLU A 46 11.06 -0.14 -18.37
CA GLU A 46 10.31 -1.34 -18.75
C GLU A 46 11.04 -2.17 -19.81
N GLU A 47 11.53 -1.53 -20.88
CA GLU A 47 12.33 -2.19 -21.92
C GLU A 47 13.65 -2.75 -21.35
N MET A 48 14.31 -2.00 -20.46
CA MET A 48 15.54 -2.43 -19.79
C MET A 48 15.30 -3.69 -18.95
N PHE A 49 14.27 -3.71 -18.09
CA PHE A 49 13.94 -4.89 -17.30
C PHE A 49 13.55 -6.06 -18.20
N ALA A 50 12.81 -5.83 -19.29
CA ALA A 50 12.42 -6.89 -20.21
C ALA A 50 13.61 -7.53 -20.89
N TYR A 51 14.59 -6.71 -21.29
CA TYR A 51 15.85 -7.18 -21.83
C TYR A 51 16.66 -7.97 -20.79
N ILE A 52 16.83 -7.45 -19.57
CA ILE A 52 17.60 -8.11 -18.51
C ILE A 52 16.99 -9.48 -18.16
N PHE A 53 15.67 -9.55 -18.01
CA PHE A 53 14.98 -10.79 -17.65
C PHE A 53 15.05 -11.84 -18.77
N ASP A 54 14.90 -11.44 -20.03
CA ASP A 54 15.08 -12.33 -21.18
C ASP A 54 16.50 -12.88 -21.22
N LYS A 55 17.52 -12.01 -21.10
CA LYS A 55 18.93 -12.41 -21.26
C LYS A 55 19.52 -13.20 -20.11
N LEU A 56 19.17 -12.87 -18.88
CA LEU A 56 19.78 -13.50 -17.71
C LEU A 56 18.97 -14.68 -17.18
N PHE A 57 17.63 -14.62 -17.30
CA PHE A 57 16.75 -15.61 -16.69
C PHE A 57 15.92 -16.40 -17.70
N ASN A 58 15.95 -16.05 -18.98
CA ASN A 58 15.07 -16.61 -20.02
C ASN A 58 13.58 -16.46 -19.63
N ILE A 59 13.24 -15.32 -19.02
CA ILE A 59 11.89 -14.98 -18.58
C ILE A 59 11.40 -13.80 -19.39
N LYS A 60 10.26 -13.97 -20.06
CA LYS A 60 9.57 -12.88 -20.73
C LYS A 60 8.66 -12.17 -19.75
N ILE A 61 9.01 -10.95 -19.39
CA ILE A 61 8.12 -10.08 -18.61
C ILE A 61 7.18 -9.34 -19.54
N LYS A 62 5.97 -9.08 -19.06
CA LYS A 62 4.96 -8.32 -19.81
C LYS A 62 5.16 -6.82 -19.56
N ILE A 63 5.29 -6.06 -20.64
CA ILE A 63 5.26 -4.59 -20.65
C ILE A 63 4.01 -4.13 -21.44
N PRO A 64 3.43 -2.95 -21.14
CA PRO A 64 3.80 -2.05 -20.05
C PRO A 64 3.49 -2.64 -18.67
N PHE A 65 4.19 -2.18 -17.63
CA PHE A 65 3.88 -2.57 -16.27
C PHE A 65 2.57 -1.93 -15.81
N ILE A 66 1.96 -2.53 -14.79
CA ILE A 66 0.76 -1.95 -14.17
C ILE A 66 1.15 -0.61 -13.55
N LYS A 67 0.28 0.40 -13.64
CA LYS A 67 0.42 1.68 -12.95
C LYS A 67 -0.71 1.81 -11.92
N MET A 68 -0.39 2.28 -10.73
CA MET A 68 -1.33 2.49 -9.63
C MET A 68 -1.05 3.84 -8.98
N ASP A 69 -2.12 4.57 -8.63
CA ASP A 69 -1.97 5.79 -7.85
C ASP A 69 -1.56 5.46 -6.41
N TYR A 70 -0.73 6.30 -5.81
CA TYR A 70 -0.33 6.15 -4.41
C TYR A 70 -1.54 5.99 -3.49
N GLN A 71 -2.57 6.83 -3.65
CA GLN A 71 -3.78 6.74 -2.83
C GLN A 71 -4.52 5.40 -3.03
N GLU A 72 -4.49 4.87 -4.24
CA GLU A 72 -5.03 3.54 -4.53
C GLU A 72 -4.20 2.44 -3.86
N ALA A 73 -2.87 2.53 -3.92
CA ALA A 73 -1.96 1.59 -3.27
C ALA A 73 -2.17 1.56 -1.75
N ILE A 74 -2.25 2.74 -1.11
CA ILE A 74 -2.53 2.86 0.32
C ILE A 74 -3.94 2.35 0.65
N SER A 75 -4.97 2.79 -0.08
CA SER A 75 -6.35 2.41 0.25
C SER A 75 -6.67 0.94 0.01
N ARG A 76 -6.03 0.28 -0.97
CA ARG A 76 -6.25 -1.14 -1.27
C ARG A 76 -5.28 -2.07 -0.58
N TYR A 77 -4.07 -1.61 -0.25
CA TYR A 77 -2.99 -2.49 0.24
C TYR A 77 -2.24 -1.95 1.46
N GLY A 78 -2.53 -0.73 1.93
CA GLY A 78 -1.92 -0.18 3.14
C GLY A 78 -0.42 0.09 3.02
N THR A 79 0.11 0.12 1.80
CA THR A 79 1.52 0.41 1.49
C THR A 79 1.65 0.89 0.06
N ASP A 80 2.63 1.75 -0.17
CA ASP A 80 3.11 2.22 -1.47
C ASP A 80 3.97 1.20 -2.23
N LYS A 81 4.29 0.06 -1.61
CA LYS A 81 4.97 -1.07 -2.25
C LYS A 81 4.18 -2.36 -2.08
N PRO A 82 2.99 -2.46 -2.67
CA PRO A 82 2.14 -3.63 -2.48
C PRO A 82 2.70 -4.87 -3.17
N ASP A 83 2.62 -6.01 -2.49
CA ASP A 83 2.76 -7.31 -3.13
C ASP A 83 1.42 -7.73 -3.76
N LEU A 84 1.40 -7.81 -5.10
CA LEU A 84 0.20 -8.12 -5.89
C LEU A 84 0.05 -9.61 -6.21
N ARG A 85 0.94 -10.48 -5.71
CA ARG A 85 0.88 -11.93 -5.99
C ARG A 85 -0.28 -12.64 -5.28
N PHE A 86 -0.93 -11.97 -4.34
CA PHE A 86 -2.08 -12.50 -3.60
C PHE A 86 -3.12 -11.39 -3.41
N GLY A 87 -4.36 -11.78 -3.07
CA GLY A 87 -5.48 -10.86 -2.87
C GLY A 87 -5.48 -10.18 -1.50
N MET A 88 -6.59 -10.33 -0.76
CA MET A 88 -6.81 -9.72 0.56
C MET A 88 -6.74 -8.18 0.57
N GLU A 89 -7.25 -7.54 -0.49
CA GLU A 89 -7.36 -6.08 -0.54
C GLU A 89 -8.13 -5.52 0.66
N ILE A 90 -7.78 -4.31 1.06
CA ILE A 90 -8.42 -3.57 2.12
C ILE A 90 -9.74 -2.99 1.60
N ILE A 91 -10.79 -3.20 2.37
CA ILE A 91 -12.16 -2.83 2.02
C ILE A 91 -12.69 -1.90 3.10
N ASN A 92 -12.97 -0.65 2.75
CA ASN A 92 -13.55 0.31 3.67
C ASN A 92 -15.04 -0.01 3.92
N LEU A 93 -15.38 -0.28 5.18
CA LEU A 93 -16.72 -0.60 5.67
C LEU A 93 -17.34 0.55 6.49
N THR A 94 -16.68 1.70 6.59
CA THR A 94 -17.08 2.84 7.43
C THR A 94 -18.54 3.24 7.18
N GLU A 95 -18.96 3.34 5.92
CA GLU A 95 -20.34 3.69 5.55
C GLU A 95 -21.39 2.70 6.06
N ILE A 96 -21.05 1.41 6.13
CA ILE A 96 -21.97 0.36 6.59
C ILE A 96 -22.24 0.52 8.09
N PHE A 97 -21.21 0.90 8.84
CA PHE A 97 -21.23 1.00 10.31
C PHE A 97 -21.56 2.40 10.84
N GLN A 98 -21.97 3.35 9.99
CA GLN A 98 -22.35 4.72 10.37
C GLN A 98 -23.38 4.79 11.52
N LYS A 99 -24.28 3.81 11.59
CA LYS A 99 -25.31 3.70 12.64
C LYS A 99 -25.10 2.48 13.53
N SER A 100 -23.88 1.96 13.60
CA SER A 100 -23.60 0.74 14.34
C SER A 100 -23.88 0.93 15.82
N SER A 101 -24.47 -0.11 16.44
CA SER A 101 -24.69 -0.14 17.88
C SER A 101 -23.41 -0.43 18.67
N PHE A 102 -22.33 -0.80 17.98
CA PHE A 102 -21.06 -1.10 18.60
C PHE A 102 -20.29 0.20 18.93
N LYS A 103 -20.20 0.52 20.21
CA LYS A 103 -19.61 1.79 20.71
C LYS A 103 -18.22 2.08 20.14
N VAL A 104 -17.35 1.06 20.03
CA VAL A 104 -15.98 1.23 19.51
C VAL A 104 -16.00 1.75 18.08
N PHE A 105 -16.87 1.23 17.21
CA PHE A 105 -17.01 1.71 15.84
C PHE A 105 -17.60 3.12 15.80
N GLY A 106 -18.61 3.40 16.64
CA GLY A 106 -19.18 4.73 16.76
C GLY A 106 -18.16 5.79 17.21
N GLU A 107 -17.29 5.46 18.17
CA GLU A 107 -16.21 6.34 18.64
C GLU A 107 -15.17 6.61 17.54
N VAL A 108 -14.79 5.60 16.76
CA VAL A 108 -13.86 5.78 15.63
C VAL A 108 -14.45 6.72 14.58
N ILE A 109 -15.71 6.52 14.20
CA ILE A 109 -16.41 7.39 13.22
C ILE A 109 -16.52 8.83 13.74
N GLN A 110 -16.84 9.01 15.02
CA GLN A 110 -16.93 10.34 15.64
C GLN A 110 -15.59 11.11 15.64
N ASN A 111 -14.48 10.37 15.65
CA ASN A 111 -13.13 10.94 15.58
C ASN A 111 -12.57 10.93 14.15
N GLU A 112 -13.42 10.91 13.12
CA GLU A 112 -13.05 10.93 11.69
C GLU A 112 -12.12 9.78 11.28
N GLY A 113 -12.14 8.67 12.01
CA GLY A 113 -11.42 7.45 11.65
C GLY A 113 -12.19 6.57 10.66
N GLU A 114 -11.57 5.47 10.28
CA GLU A 114 -12.10 4.51 9.31
C GLU A 114 -12.22 3.10 9.90
N ILE A 115 -13.21 2.37 9.40
CA ILE A 115 -13.45 0.96 9.71
C ILE A 115 -13.19 0.19 8.43
N CYS A 116 -12.06 -0.49 8.35
CA CYS A 116 -11.65 -1.23 7.17
C CYS A 116 -11.49 -2.72 7.49
N ALA A 117 -11.58 -3.54 6.46
CA ALA A 117 -11.48 -4.97 6.59
C ALA A 117 -10.64 -5.60 5.49
N ILE A 118 -10.11 -6.79 5.78
CA ILE A 118 -9.57 -7.71 4.77
C ILE A 118 -10.39 -9.00 4.80
N LYS A 119 -10.66 -9.55 3.62
CA LYS A 119 -11.26 -10.88 3.46
C LYS A 119 -10.17 -11.92 3.29
N VAL A 120 -10.20 -12.96 4.11
CA VAL A 120 -9.30 -14.10 4.05
C VAL A 120 -10.07 -15.31 3.50
N GLU A 121 -9.70 -15.73 2.30
CA GLU A 121 -10.24 -16.92 1.63
C GLU A 121 -9.40 -18.14 2.03
N SER A 122 -9.77 -18.79 3.13
CA SER A 122 -9.05 -19.96 3.64
C SER A 122 -9.99 -20.95 4.30
N ASP A 123 -9.76 -22.24 4.01
CA ASP A 123 -10.42 -23.35 4.71
C ASP A 123 -9.84 -23.59 6.12
N GLU A 124 -8.78 -22.88 6.49
CA GLU A 124 -8.16 -23.04 7.81
C GLU A 124 -9.05 -22.47 8.93
N GLU A 125 -9.21 -23.25 9.99
CA GLU A 125 -9.89 -22.75 11.18
C GLU A 125 -9.04 -21.73 11.94
N PHE A 126 -9.52 -20.49 11.99
CA PHE A 126 -8.99 -19.47 12.89
C PHE A 126 -9.34 -19.80 14.35
N SER A 127 -8.46 -20.56 15.00
CA SER A 127 -8.55 -20.82 16.43
C SER A 127 -8.50 -19.50 17.22
N ARG A 128 -9.05 -19.50 18.45
CA ARG A 128 -9.01 -18.32 19.30
C ARG A 128 -7.60 -17.81 19.56
N LYS A 129 -6.65 -18.73 19.74
CA LYS A 129 -5.22 -18.42 19.87
C LYS A 129 -4.70 -17.67 18.64
N LYS A 130 -5.03 -18.13 17.43
CA LYS A 130 -4.61 -17.46 16.19
C LYS A 130 -5.15 -16.04 16.13
N ILE A 131 -6.41 -15.82 16.52
CA ILE A 131 -7.01 -14.48 16.57
C ILE A 131 -6.31 -13.59 17.61
N ASP A 132 -6.00 -14.12 18.79
CA ASP A 132 -5.26 -13.39 19.84
C ASP A 132 -3.84 -13.02 19.36
N ASP A 133 -3.17 -13.92 18.63
CA ASP A 133 -1.84 -13.67 18.03
C ASP A 133 -1.92 -12.58 16.94
N LEU A 134 -2.97 -12.56 16.11
CA LEU A 134 -3.19 -11.50 15.13
C LEU A 134 -3.52 -10.16 15.78
N GLN A 135 -4.29 -10.17 16.89
CA GLN A 135 -4.54 -8.97 17.69
C GLN A 135 -3.22 -8.41 18.24
N LEU A 136 -2.37 -9.24 18.83
CA LEU A 136 -1.05 -8.81 19.31
C LEU A 136 -0.19 -8.23 18.18
N PHE A 137 -0.21 -8.87 17.01
CA PHE A 137 0.53 -8.38 15.85
C PHE A 137 0.08 -6.98 15.40
N ILE A 138 -1.22 -6.70 15.28
CA ILE A 138 -1.66 -5.38 14.81
C ILE A 138 -1.41 -4.26 15.85
N THR A 139 -1.27 -4.60 17.13
CA THR A 139 -0.98 -3.60 18.17
C THR A 139 0.40 -2.97 18.04
N SER A 140 1.37 -3.65 17.41
CA SER A 140 2.67 -3.03 17.11
C SER A 140 2.58 -1.94 16.05
N PHE A 141 1.47 -1.87 15.31
CA PHE A 141 1.18 -0.82 14.32
C PHE A 141 0.17 0.21 14.86
N GLY A 142 -0.05 0.25 16.18
CA GLY A 142 -0.89 1.24 16.84
C GLY A 142 -2.39 0.90 16.90
N ALA A 143 -2.84 -0.18 16.25
CA ALA A 143 -4.25 -0.56 16.29
C ALA A 143 -4.65 -1.17 17.64
N LYS A 144 -5.77 -0.71 18.22
CA LYS A 144 -6.21 -1.18 19.55
C LYS A 144 -6.86 -2.56 19.56
N GLY A 145 -7.36 -3.03 18.41
CA GLY A 145 -7.88 -4.39 18.33
C GLY A 145 -8.48 -4.80 17.01
N ILE A 146 -8.77 -6.10 16.92
CA ILE A 146 -9.33 -6.75 15.73
C ILE A 146 -10.73 -7.28 16.05
N SER A 147 -11.68 -6.96 15.18
CA SER A 147 -12.97 -7.63 15.16
C SER A 147 -13.01 -8.61 14.00
N TYR A 148 -13.81 -9.66 14.09
CA TYR A 148 -13.93 -10.61 12.99
C TYR A 148 -15.37 -11.02 12.71
N ILE A 149 -15.62 -11.45 11.48
CA ILE A 149 -16.86 -12.08 11.04
C ILE A 149 -16.49 -13.31 10.20
N LYS A 150 -16.83 -14.51 10.67
CA LYS A 150 -16.78 -15.76 9.90
C LYS A 150 -18.13 -15.96 9.23
N ILE A 151 -18.13 -16.05 7.91
CA ILE A 151 -19.33 -16.30 7.13
C ILE A 151 -19.64 -17.79 7.14
N LYS A 152 -20.91 -18.14 7.41
CA LYS A 152 -21.40 -19.52 7.34
C LYS A 152 -22.48 -19.63 6.26
N GLU A 153 -22.99 -20.84 6.05
CA GLU A 153 -24.05 -21.07 5.07
C GLU A 153 -25.33 -20.28 5.38
N GLY A 154 -25.95 -19.76 4.32
CA GLY A 154 -27.17 -18.98 4.40
C GLY A 154 -26.98 -17.65 5.15
N LYS A 155 -27.81 -17.43 6.18
CA LYS A 155 -27.82 -16.21 7.00
C LYS A 155 -27.00 -16.33 8.28
N ASP A 156 -26.42 -17.50 8.56
CA ASP A 156 -25.64 -17.70 9.78
C ASP A 156 -24.24 -17.06 9.66
N PHE A 157 -23.68 -16.67 10.80
CA PHE A 157 -22.34 -16.11 10.92
C PHE A 157 -21.82 -16.28 12.35
N GLN A 158 -20.51 -16.15 12.53
CA GLN A 158 -19.88 -16.08 13.85
C GLN A 158 -19.02 -14.83 13.93
N SER A 159 -19.09 -14.07 15.02
CA SER A 159 -18.33 -12.82 15.15
C SER A 159 -17.98 -12.53 16.60
N SER A 160 -16.84 -11.86 16.83
CA SER A 160 -16.49 -11.28 18.14
C SER A 160 -17.45 -10.18 18.59
N ILE A 161 -18.18 -9.57 17.66
CA ILE A 161 -19.12 -8.47 17.88
C ILE A 161 -20.56 -8.82 17.51
N ALA A 162 -20.89 -10.12 17.44
CA ALA A 162 -22.17 -10.62 16.92
C ALA A 162 -23.41 -9.96 17.57
N LYS A 163 -23.39 -9.68 18.87
CA LYS A 163 -24.50 -9.05 19.60
C LYS A 163 -24.79 -7.59 19.20
N PHE A 164 -23.86 -6.95 18.47
CA PHE A 164 -23.96 -5.56 18.03
C PHE A 164 -24.24 -5.43 16.53
N LEU A 165 -24.14 -6.51 15.77
CA LEU A 165 -24.34 -6.53 14.33
C LEU A 165 -25.81 -6.79 14.01
N SER A 166 -26.42 -5.89 13.26
CA SER A 166 -27.73 -6.09 12.66
C SER A 166 -27.65 -7.02 11.44
N PRO A 167 -28.74 -7.75 11.12
CA PRO A 167 -28.80 -8.55 9.90
C PRO A 167 -28.52 -7.74 8.62
N GLU A 168 -28.91 -6.46 8.59
CA GLU A 168 -28.66 -5.56 7.46
C GLU A 168 -27.17 -5.23 7.31
N GLU A 169 -26.47 -4.92 8.41
CA GLU A 169 -25.02 -4.68 8.38
C GLU A 169 -24.27 -5.90 7.84
N ILE A 170 -24.63 -7.11 8.28
CA ILE A 170 -23.96 -8.35 7.87
C ILE A 170 -24.16 -8.61 6.37
N GLU A 171 -25.37 -8.44 5.85
CA GLU A 171 -25.63 -8.61 4.41
C GLU A 171 -24.87 -7.56 3.59
N LYS A 172 -24.80 -6.30 4.04
CA LYS A 172 -23.98 -5.28 3.38
C LYS A 172 -22.49 -5.62 3.41
N VAL A 173 -21.99 -6.14 4.53
CA VAL A 173 -20.59 -6.58 4.65
C VAL A 173 -20.32 -7.74 3.69
N LYS A 174 -21.17 -8.77 3.64
CA LYS A 174 -21.04 -9.89 2.69
C LYS A 174 -20.98 -9.41 1.25
N LEU A 175 -21.89 -8.52 0.85
CA LEU A 175 -21.93 -7.95 -0.49
C LEU A 175 -20.67 -7.13 -0.79
N LYS A 176 -20.25 -6.25 0.12
CA LYS A 176 -19.08 -5.37 -0.11
C LYS A 176 -17.75 -6.11 -0.11
N THR A 177 -17.66 -7.21 0.65
CA THR A 177 -16.46 -8.07 0.70
C THR A 177 -16.47 -9.19 -0.34
N ASN A 178 -17.60 -9.42 -1.01
CA ASN A 178 -17.83 -10.59 -1.85
C ASN A 178 -17.41 -11.89 -1.15
N ALA A 179 -17.87 -12.04 0.11
CA ALA A 179 -17.49 -13.15 0.98
C ALA A 179 -18.43 -14.35 0.82
N ASN A 180 -17.84 -15.54 0.71
CA ASN A 180 -18.52 -16.82 0.62
C ASN A 180 -18.57 -17.53 1.97
N PRO A 181 -19.45 -18.52 2.16
CA PRO A 181 -19.40 -19.41 3.32
C PRO A 181 -18.00 -20.01 3.49
N GLY A 182 -17.45 -19.91 4.71
CA GLY A 182 -16.07 -20.30 5.03
C GLY A 182 -15.14 -19.10 5.23
N ASP A 183 -15.36 -18.01 4.49
CA ASP A 183 -14.47 -16.84 4.52
C ASP A 183 -14.45 -16.14 5.87
N PHE A 184 -13.28 -15.57 6.18
CA PHE A 184 -13.04 -14.81 7.40
C PHE A 184 -12.81 -13.34 7.07
N ILE A 185 -13.62 -12.45 7.64
CA ILE A 185 -13.49 -11.01 7.48
C ILE A 185 -12.86 -10.46 8.75
N LEU A 186 -11.66 -9.92 8.64
CA LEU A 186 -10.93 -9.27 9.73
C LEU A 186 -11.12 -7.77 9.61
N ILE A 187 -11.57 -7.12 10.69
CA ILE A 187 -11.97 -5.72 10.72
C ILE A 187 -11.10 -4.97 11.74
N VAL A 188 -10.53 -3.85 11.31
CA VAL A 188 -9.81 -2.90 12.16
C VAL A 188 -10.49 -1.54 12.06
N ALA A 189 -10.64 -0.86 13.18
CA ALA A 189 -11.30 0.43 13.28
C ALA A 189 -10.38 1.41 14.01
N GLU A 190 -9.76 2.33 13.27
CA GLU A 190 -8.76 3.28 13.77
C GLU A 190 -8.70 4.55 12.91
N GLN A 191 -7.81 5.47 13.24
CA GLN A 191 -7.43 6.59 12.35
C GLN A 191 -6.88 6.09 11.01
N GLU A 192 -7.09 6.85 9.94
CA GLU A 192 -6.76 6.48 8.54
C GLU A 192 -5.36 5.83 8.41
N LYS A 193 -4.31 6.55 8.85
CA LYS A 193 -2.93 6.05 8.78
C LYS A 193 -2.76 4.70 9.48
N VAL A 194 -3.30 4.57 10.69
CA VAL A 194 -3.16 3.38 11.53
C VAL A 194 -3.92 2.19 10.95
N VAL A 195 -5.14 2.39 10.45
CA VAL A 195 -5.95 1.29 9.92
C VAL A 195 -5.33 0.69 8.66
N TYR A 196 -4.85 1.53 7.74
CA TYR A 196 -4.22 1.06 6.50
C TYR A 196 -2.87 0.42 6.77
N GLU A 197 -2.04 0.99 7.65
CA GLU A 197 -0.76 0.39 8.04
C GLU A 197 -0.94 -0.97 8.74
N ALA A 198 -1.88 -1.06 9.69
CA ALA A 198 -2.15 -2.31 10.41
C ALA A 198 -2.68 -3.40 9.48
N LEU A 199 -3.67 -3.10 8.64
CA LEU A 199 -4.23 -4.08 7.69
C LEU A 199 -3.23 -4.43 6.58
N GLY A 200 -2.41 -3.48 6.13
CA GLY A 200 -1.37 -3.69 5.14
C GLY A 200 -0.36 -4.74 5.58
N ASN A 201 0.15 -4.59 6.80
CA ASN A 201 1.07 -5.55 7.42
C ASN A 201 0.39 -6.88 7.78
N LEU A 202 -0.85 -6.84 8.26
CA LEU A 202 -1.62 -8.04 8.58
C LEU A 202 -1.83 -8.91 7.34
N ARG A 203 -2.08 -8.28 6.19
CA ARG A 203 -2.21 -8.94 4.90
C ARG A 203 -0.97 -9.74 4.53
N LEU A 204 0.22 -9.13 4.65
CA LEU A 204 1.51 -9.78 4.38
C LEU A 204 1.78 -10.93 5.36
N LYS A 205 1.49 -10.72 6.65
CA LYS A 205 1.60 -11.78 7.67
C LYS A 205 0.73 -12.98 7.31
N LEU A 206 -0.54 -12.76 6.99
CA LEU A 206 -1.47 -13.83 6.64
C LEU A 206 -1.08 -14.52 5.33
N ALA A 207 -0.58 -13.78 4.34
CA ALA A 207 -0.10 -14.37 3.09
C ALA A 207 1.05 -15.35 3.34
N ASN A 208 1.96 -15.03 4.27
CA ASN A 208 3.04 -15.92 4.68
C ASN A 208 2.52 -17.09 5.52
N ASP A 209 1.73 -16.82 6.57
CA ASP A 209 1.22 -17.86 7.48
C ASP A 209 0.34 -18.89 6.76
N LEU A 210 -0.43 -18.46 5.75
CA LEU A 210 -1.35 -19.28 4.95
C LEU A 210 -0.76 -19.79 3.64
N ASN A 211 0.52 -19.48 3.35
CA ASN A 211 1.21 -19.84 2.11
C ASN A 211 0.48 -19.40 0.82
N PHE A 212 -0.11 -18.20 0.83
CA PHE A 212 -0.73 -17.64 -0.38
C PHE A 212 0.28 -17.22 -1.45
N ILE A 213 1.55 -17.05 -1.07
CA ILE A 213 2.63 -16.80 -2.02
C ILE A 213 3.25 -18.14 -2.41
N ASN A 214 3.07 -18.55 -3.66
CA ASN A 214 3.72 -19.75 -4.17
C ASN A 214 5.20 -19.46 -4.51
N HIS A 215 6.10 -19.82 -3.59
CA HIS A 215 7.53 -19.60 -3.74
C HIS A 215 8.19 -20.48 -4.82
N ASP A 216 7.55 -21.57 -5.25
CA ASP A 216 8.07 -22.43 -6.33
C ASP A 216 7.78 -21.83 -7.72
N LYS A 217 6.79 -20.94 -7.81
CA LYS A 217 6.47 -20.20 -9.04
C LYS A 217 7.33 -18.95 -9.13
N LYS A 218 8.04 -18.83 -10.26
CA LYS A 218 8.74 -17.61 -10.66
C LYS A 218 7.75 -16.55 -11.15
N GLU A 219 7.02 -15.96 -10.20
CA GLU A 219 6.09 -14.87 -10.47
C GLU A 219 6.74 -13.51 -10.15
N PHE A 220 6.70 -12.60 -11.12
CA PHE A 220 7.31 -11.28 -11.04
C PHE A 220 6.26 -10.22 -11.40
N ASN A 221 5.64 -9.66 -10.38
CA ASN A 221 4.60 -8.65 -10.53
C ASN A 221 5.22 -7.26 -10.35
N PHE A 222 5.57 -6.66 -11.49
CA PHE A 222 6.03 -5.29 -11.58
C PHE A 222 4.85 -4.32 -11.51
N LEU A 223 5.05 -3.23 -10.75
CA LEU A 223 4.08 -2.17 -10.55
C LEU A 223 4.81 -0.82 -10.48
N TRP A 224 4.31 0.16 -11.22
CA TRP A 224 4.60 1.56 -10.96
C TRP A 224 3.60 2.10 -9.96
N VAL A 225 4.07 2.64 -8.84
CA VAL A 225 3.27 3.51 -7.98
C VAL A 225 3.57 4.95 -8.34
N THR A 226 2.54 5.76 -8.54
CA THR A 226 2.66 7.11 -9.08
C THR A 226 1.80 8.11 -8.32
N ASN A 227 1.99 9.41 -8.59
CA ASN A 227 1.15 10.48 -8.04
C ASN A 227 1.18 10.54 -6.50
N PHE A 228 2.34 10.28 -5.92
CA PHE A 228 2.61 10.43 -4.49
C PHE A 228 2.30 11.85 -4.01
N PRO A 229 1.93 12.04 -2.72
CA PRO A 229 1.84 13.37 -2.15
C PRO A 229 3.19 14.09 -2.29
N LEU A 230 3.15 15.38 -2.57
CA LEU A 230 4.36 16.20 -2.64
C LEU A 230 4.95 16.42 -1.24
N LEU A 231 4.07 16.65 -0.27
CA LEU A 231 4.41 17.02 1.09
C LEU A 231 3.63 16.15 2.09
N GLU A 232 4.26 15.86 3.22
CA GLU A 232 3.60 15.36 4.42
C GLU A 232 3.73 16.36 5.57
N TYR A 233 2.83 16.31 6.55
CA TYR A 233 2.92 17.15 7.74
C TYR A 233 3.58 16.36 8.88
N ASN A 234 4.71 16.87 9.37
CA ASN A 234 5.36 16.35 10.56
C ASN A 234 4.77 17.05 11.81
N PRO A 235 4.01 16.34 12.66
CA PRO A 235 3.39 16.93 13.85
C PRO A 235 4.39 17.25 14.97
N GLU A 236 5.54 16.58 15.01
CA GLU A 236 6.59 16.82 16.02
C GLU A 236 7.34 18.12 15.71
N GLU A 237 7.81 18.25 14.47
CA GLU A 237 8.52 19.43 13.96
C GLU A 237 7.56 20.57 13.56
N LYS A 238 6.25 20.30 13.53
CA LYS A 238 5.17 21.22 13.14
C LYS A 238 5.38 21.88 11.78
N ARG A 239 5.90 21.13 10.82
CA ARG A 239 6.26 21.64 9.48
C ARG A 239 5.88 20.64 8.39
N TYR A 240 5.83 21.14 7.16
CA TYR A 240 5.74 20.27 5.98
C TYR A 240 7.11 19.72 5.63
N GLU A 241 7.15 18.44 5.27
CA GLU A 241 8.35 17.72 4.83
C GLU A 241 8.09 17.13 3.45
N ALA A 242 9.13 17.06 2.61
CA ALA A 242 9.01 16.46 1.29
C ALA A 242 8.94 14.94 1.43
N VAL A 243 7.96 14.31 0.78
CA VAL A 243 7.78 12.84 0.83
C VAL A 243 8.94 12.10 0.15
N HIS A 244 9.50 12.69 -0.91
CA HIS A 244 10.63 12.13 -1.66
C HIS A 244 11.85 13.06 -1.55
N HIS A 245 12.17 13.75 -2.64
CA HIS A 245 13.23 14.75 -2.68
C HIS A 245 12.62 16.15 -2.77
N PRO A 246 13.22 17.18 -2.12
CA PRO A 246 12.76 18.58 -2.23
C PRO A 246 12.69 19.19 -3.64
N PHE A 247 13.20 18.50 -4.66
CA PHE A 247 13.26 18.99 -6.06
C PHE A 247 12.27 18.25 -6.97
N THR A 248 11.39 17.44 -6.38
CA THR A 248 10.32 16.76 -7.10
C THR A 248 9.28 17.77 -7.59
N ALA A 249 8.93 17.73 -8.87
CA ALA A 249 7.91 18.58 -9.45
C ALA A 249 6.49 18.16 -9.02
N PRO A 250 5.58 19.11 -8.79
CA PRO A 250 4.15 18.82 -8.62
C PRO A 250 3.51 18.35 -9.94
N LEU A 251 2.34 17.73 -9.86
CA LEU A 251 1.44 17.63 -11.02
C LEU A 251 0.98 19.02 -11.43
N ASP A 252 0.89 19.27 -12.75
CA ASP A 252 0.63 20.62 -13.26
C ASP A 252 -0.76 21.12 -12.86
N GLU A 253 -1.74 20.23 -12.79
CA GLU A 253 -3.11 20.56 -12.35
C GLU A 253 -3.23 20.89 -10.85
N ASP A 254 -2.24 20.47 -10.05
CA ASP A 254 -2.25 20.63 -8.59
C ASP A 254 -1.44 21.85 -8.14
N ILE A 255 -0.69 22.52 -9.03
CA ILE A 255 0.15 23.70 -8.71
C ILE A 255 -0.63 24.77 -7.93
N ARG A 256 -1.87 25.05 -8.34
CA ARG A 256 -2.75 26.04 -7.68
C ARG A 256 -3.06 25.71 -6.21
N LEU A 257 -2.87 24.45 -5.79
CA LEU A 257 -3.12 24.01 -4.42
C LEU A 257 -1.92 24.29 -3.50
N LEU A 258 -0.73 24.63 -4.03
CA LEU A 258 0.45 24.92 -3.21
C LEU A 258 0.19 26.04 -2.19
N ASP A 259 -0.47 27.12 -2.61
CA ASP A 259 -0.76 28.28 -1.75
C ASP A 259 -1.95 28.06 -0.80
N THR A 260 -2.83 27.11 -1.10
CA THR A 260 -4.13 26.98 -0.43
C THR A 260 -4.29 25.69 0.37
N ASN A 261 -3.83 24.58 -0.18
CA ASN A 261 -3.90 23.25 0.44
C ASN A 261 -2.72 22.37 0.00
N PRO A 262 -1.49 22.68 0.48
CA PRO A 262 -0.26 22.03 0.02
C PRO A 262 -0.23 20.51 0.25
N LEU A 263 -0.95 20.00 1.25
CA LEU A 263 -1.05 18.56 1.53
C LEU A 263 -1.85 17.78 0.48
N LYS A 264 -2.65 18.46 -0.35
CA LYS A 264 -3.38 17.84 -1.46
C LYS A 264 -2.61 17.83 -2.78
N VAL A 265 -1.42 18.45 -2.81
CA VAL A 265 -0.61 18.51 -4.02
C VAL A 265 0.03 17.16 -4.25
N ARG A 266 -0.24 16.55 -5.40
CA ARG A 266 0.45 15.34 -5.85
C ARG A 266 1.71 15.71 -6.62
N SER A 267 2.63 14.77 -6.65
CA SER A 267 3.94 14.91 -7.27
C SER A 267 4.08 14.06 -8.54
N LYS A 268 4.99 14.47 -9.41
CA LYS A 268 5.49 13.70 -10.55
C LYS A 268 6.55 12.66 -10.12
N ALA A 269 6.51 12.21 -8.87
CA ALA A 269 7.29 11.08 -8.38
C ALA A 269 6.65 9.75 -8.78
N TYR A 270 7.49 8.71 -8.79
CA TYR A 270 7.11 7.36 -9.14
C TYR A 270 8.11 6.36 -8.55
N ASP A 271 7.59 5.21 -8.12
CA ASP A 271 8.38 4.09 -7.64
C ASP A 271 8.08 2.84 -8.45
N LEU A 272 9.12 2.07 -8.74
CA LEU A 272 9.03 0.74 -9.32
C LEU A 272 9.05 -0.30 -8.20
N VAL A 273 7.97 -1.04 -8.10
CA VAL A 273 7.76 -2.09 -7.11
C VAL A 273 7.81 -3.45 -7.82
N LEU A 274 8.50 -4.40 -7.21
CA LEU A 274 8.49 -5.80 -7.62
C LEU A 274 8.19 -6.67 -6.41
N ASN A 275 7.05 -7.38 -6.46
CA ASN A 275 6.65 -8.35 -5.44
C ASN A 275 6.72 -7.77 -4.00
N GLY A 276 6.22 -6.55 -3.81
CA GLY A 276 6.21 -5.88 -2.52
C GLY A 276 7.51 -5.20 -2.09
N ASN A 277 8.52 -5.15 -2.97
CA ASN A 277 9.78 -4.47 -2.73
C ASN A 277 9.93 -3.30 -3.69
N GLU A 278 10.29 -2.14 -3.16
CA GLU A 278 10.74 -1.01 -3.97
C GLU A 278 12.11 -1.37 -4.57
N ILE A 279 12.20 -1.38 -5.91
CA ILE A 279 13.43 -1.74 -6.64
C ILE A 279 14.00 -0.56 -7.44
N GLY A 280 13.33 0.58 -7.42
CA GLY A 280 13.75 1.83 -8.03
C GLY A 280 12.72 2.91 -7.78
N GLY A 281 13.14 4.16 -7.89
CA GLY A 281 12.28 5.31 -7.70
C GLY A 281 12.87 6.54 -8.36
N GLY A 282 12.03 7.54 -8.62
CA GLY A 282 12.43 8.74 -9.32
C GLY A 282 11.36 9.80 -9.31
N SER A 283 11.69 10.97 -9.84
CA SER A 283 10.71 12.02 -10.08
C SER A 283 11.12 12.94 -11.21
N ILE A 284 10.13 13.55 -11.85
CA ILE A 284 10.40 14.71 -12.70
C ILE A 284 10.87 15.85 -11.81
N ARG A 285 12.00 16.47 -12.18
CA ARG A 285 12.61 17.53 -11.38
C ARG A 285 12.01 18.89 -11.71
N ILE A 286 11.89 19.73 -10.68
CA ILE A 286 11.61 21.16 -10.83
C ILE A 286 12.77 21.79 -11.60
N HIS A 287 12.45 22.56 -12.63
CA HIS A 287 13.42 23.25 -13.48
C HIS A 287 13.11 24.74 -13.66
N ASN A 288 12.02 25.22 -13.04
CA ASN A 288 11.76 26.64 -12.88
C ASN A 288 12.14 27.05 -11.45
N THR A 289 12.80 28.19 -11.30
CA THR A 289 13.23 28.71 -10.00
C THR A 289 12.07 29.33 -9.22
N ASP A 290 11.06 29.84 -9.93
CA ASP A 290 9.81 30.35 -9.36
C ASP A 290 8.90 29.18 -8.90
#